data_AF-A0A386H4H9-F1
#
_entry.id   AF-A0A386H4H9-F1
#
_cell.length_a   1.000
_cell.length_b   1.000
_cell.length_c   1.000
_cell.angle_alpha   90.00
_cell.angle_beta   90.00
_cell.angle_gamma   90.00
#
_symmetry.space_group_name_H-M   'P 1'
#
loop_
_entity.id
_entity.type
_entity.pdbx_description
1 polymer ?
#
loop_
_entity_poly.entity_id
_entity_poly.type
_entity_poly.pdbx_seq_one_letter_code
_entity_poly.pdbx_strand_id
1 'polypeptide(L)'
;MIRKRIADLLVILVLVTSSTFTLPASVSASTTGTAISTVKQDTSEIVVKVNGNILKLDHKPYLDSDSKVFIPLAPILKQIDNDAAIRIKGKNIIIKTSSLSINFNNMDKNIIVNGKLVKLSTAPILDNGQVFAPLEFISLILNELVDFDSDNNTVSIYDMERNTEEGLNKQLFYTKDKIIATKLDDYLTALQKSDNFHGSVLIAKDGDILLNKGYNMADFGQNIKNTPQTRFLIGSMTKQFTAMAIMQLEEKGLLSEQDKLSKYLPDFPHGDEITIYNLLTHTSGIKSLNEIPGFLEMKPEDLQNINIAINFFKNQPLDFKPGTQFEYSNSGYLLLGYIVERVSGMSYENYLEKNIFKPFNMNNTGIAYMGKQKMYNSNGYQGYLDVIPVSDEIVVDGVHGAGNLYSTTEDLYRWSAALSTDKLASKETMNKIFSKYVEMAKDSGIYYGYGWMVADGNNGHQIFHGGNVLGYTSDIAFYTDKGITIIILTNNGYYSINPLTYNLSNIVLGNRYDMPKARKVINIDSSALSKYAGKYGIENSGNILITNEGGHLYYSSDADSIKYELYAEGSDKFFLRILDGDITFDKNSQNEVTGMDIYAPGYGMQNHVEKIN
;
A
#
# COMPACT_ATOMS: atom_id res chain seq x y z
N MET A 1 -19.27 21.44 16.88
CA MET A 1 -18.33 20.79 17.83
C MET A 1 -17.45 19.74 17.16
N ILE A 2 -17.95 18.81 16.32
CA ILE A 2 -17.07 17.81 15.66
C ILE A 2 -15.99 18.46 14.77
N ARG A 3 -16.33 19.52 14.01
CA ARG A 3 -15.39 20.24 13.11
C ARG A 3 -14.11 20.81 13.74
N LYS A 4 -13.96 20.88 15.08
CA LYS A 4 -12.71 21.33 15.72
C LYS A 4 -11.72 20.19 16.00
N ARG A 5 -12.18 18.93 16.02
CA ARG A 5 -11.42 17.76 16.51
C ARG A 5 -10.35 17.21 15.55
N ILE A 6 -10.07 17.87 14.44
CA ILE A 6 -8.98 17.52 13.51
C ILE A 6 -7.91 18.65 13.48
N ALA A 7 -8.29 19.91 13.72
CA ALA A 7 -7.34 21.00 13.91
C ALA A 7 -6.49 20.81 15.19
N ASP A 8 -7.15 20.44 16.28
CA ASP A 8 -6.57 20.28 17.63
C ASP A 8 -5.72 19.00 17.80
N LEU A 9 -5.34 18.34 16.69
CA LEU A 9 -4.39 17.24 16.63
C LEU A 9 -3.07 17.65 15.95
N LEU A 10 -2.99 18.89 15.46
CA LEU A 10 -2.11 19.29 14.36
C LEU A 10 -1.45 20.68 14.49
N VAL A 11 -1.74 21.45 15.54
CA VAL A 11 -1.23 22.84 15.66
C VAL A 11 0.24 22.89 16.08
N ILE A 12 0.63 22.10 17.10
CA ILE A 12 1.95 22.15 17.73
C ILE A 12 2.45 20.72 18.01
N LEU A 13 3.30 20.23 17.13
CA LEU A 13 4.35 19.25 17.48
C LEU A 13 5.72 19.63 16.86
N VAL A 14 5.89 20.95 16.67
CA VAL A 14 7.13 21.72 16.64
C VAL A 14 8.22 21.28 15.64
N LEU A 15 8.26 22.03 14.53
CA LEU A 15 9.44 22.30 13.72
C LEU A 15 10.25 21.08 13.25
N VAL A 16 9.70 20.30 12.30
CA VAL A 16 10.52 19.43 11.46
C VAL A 16 10.77 20.08 10.12
N THR A 17 11.88 20.81 10.06
CA THR A 17 12.58 21.04 8.81
C THR A 17 13.55 19.88 8.58
N SER A 18 13.57 19.34 7.35
CA SER A 18 14.63 18.47 6.79
C SER A 18 14.94 17.07 7.39
N SER A 19 14.97 16.08 6.48
CA SER A 19 15.95 14.97 6.37
C SER A 19 15.82 13.62 7.12
N THR A 20 15.57 12.57 6.31
CA THR A 20 16.22 11.22 6.29
C THR A 20 15.97 10.16 7.39
N PHE A 21 15.93 8.87 6.98
CA PHE A 21 15.68 7.68 7.83
C PHE A 21 16.57 6.46 7.50
N THR A 22 16.95 5.66 8.52
CA THR A 22 17.53 4.31 8.40
C THR A 22 17.15 3.39 9.60
N LEU A 23 17.09 2.05 9.44
CA LEU A 23 16.59 1.05 10.43
C LEU A 23 17.35 -0.29 10.36
N PRO A 24 17.47 -1.09 11.47
CA PRO A 24 16.94 -2.49 11.53
C PRO A 24 16.61 -3.09 12.95
N ALA A 25 16.19 -4.39 13.11
CA ALA A 25 16.23 -5.14 14.42
C ALA A 25 15.37 -6.44 14.76
N SER A 26 14.55 -7.05 13.89
CA SER A 26 14.08 -8.48 13.81
C SER A 26 13.39 -9.30 14.97
N VAL A 27 12.52 -10.28 14.61
CA VAL A 27 11.98 -11.48 15.38
C VAL A 27 10.87 -11.22 16.46
N SER A 28 9.61 -11.76 16.55
CA SER A 28 8.81 -12.96 16.11
C SER A 28 8.78 -14.18 17.11
N ALA A 29 7.82 -15.13 17.28
CA ALA A 29 6.50 -15.52 16.71
C ALA A 29 5.69 -16.48 17.68
N SER A 30 4.65 -17.23 17.21
CA SER A 30 3.93 -18.42 17.83
C SER A 30 2.60 -18.22 18.65
N THR A 31 1.69 -19.21 18.82
CA THR A 31 0.65 -19.79 17.89
C THR A 31 -0.40 -20.72 18.58
N THR A 32 -1.45 -21.18 17.84
CA THR A 32 -2.54 -22.16 18.19
C THR A 32 -3.69 -21.63 19.10
N GLY A 33 -4.96 -22.12 19.09
CA GLY A 33 -5.71 -23.13 18.30
C GLY A 33 -6.98 -23.62 19.07
N THR A 34 -7.99 -24.37 18.58
CA THR A 34 -8.44 -24.83 17.23
C THR A 34 -9.88 -25.46 17.28
N ALA A 35 -10.70 -25.38 16.20
CA ALA A 35 -11.80 -26.32 15.80
C ALA A 35 -13.13 -26.43 16.65
N ILE A 36 -14.30 -26.95 16.21
CA ILE A 36 -14.99 -27.30 14.92
C ILE A 36 -16.50 -27.59 15.20
N SER A 37 -17.45 -27.31 14.27
CA SER A 37 -18.59 -28.24 13.90
C SER A 37 -19.60 -27.68 12.85
N THR A 38 -19.63 -28.27 11.64
CA THR A 38 -20.77 -28.76 10.81
C THR A 38 -22.19 -28.11 10.88
N VAL A 39 -23.07 -28.11 9.86
CA VAL A 39 -23.37 -29.16 8.82
C VAL A 39 -24.01 -28.53 7.55
N LYS A 40 -23.78 -29.18 6.38
CA LYS A 40 -24.74 -29.53 5.29
C LYS A 40 -24.46 -28.96 3.89
N GLN A 41 -24.61 -29.85 2.89
CA GLN A 41 -24.34 -29.63 1.47
C GLN A 41 -25.60 -29.18 0.70
N ASP A 42 -25.37 -28.42 -0.37
CA ASP A 42 -26.14 -28.49 -1.61
C ASP A 42 -25.11 -28.56 -2.77
N THR A 43 -25.38 -29.31 -3.84
CA THR A 43 -24.36 -29.61 -4.88
C THR A 43 -24.94 -29.60 -6.29
N SER A 44 -24.70 -28.49 -7.00
CA SER A 44 -24.58 -28.47 -8.45
C SER A 44 -23.49 -29.45 -8.92
N GLU A 45 -23.65 -30.03 -10.11
CA GLU A 45 -22.77 -31.07 -10.61
C GLU A 45 -21.43 -30.50 -11.09
N ILE A 46 -20.34 -30.87 -10.41
CA ILE A 46 -18.99 -30.34 -10.69
C ILE A 46 -18.47 -30.90 -12.01
N VAL A 47 -18.13 -30.01 -12.94
CA VAL A 47 -17.53 -30.32 -14.24
C VAL A 47 -16.01 -30.31 -14.11
N VAL A 48 -15.33 -31.35 -14.60
CA VAL A 48 -13.85 -31.38 -14.65
C VAL A 48 -13.40 -31.25 -16.10
N LYS A 49 -12.43 -30.35 -16.35
CA LYS A 49 -11.74 -30.19 -17.63
C LYS A 49 -10.26 -30.53 -17.46
N VAL A 50 -9.66 -31.19 -18.45
CA VAL A 50 -8.21 -31.38 -18.57
C VAL A 50 -7.76 -30.87 -19.93
N ASN A 51 -6.79 -29.96 -19.97
CA ASN A 51 -6.31 -29.29 -21.18
C ASN A 51 -7.48 -28.68 -22.01
N GLY A 52 -8.41 -28.03 -21.30
CA GLY A 52 -9.64 -27.44 -21.86
C GLY A 52 -10.76 -28.43 -22.21
N ASN A 53 -10.46 -29.73 -22.37
CA ASN A 53 -11.43 -30.75 -22.73
C ASN A 53 -12.23 -31.24 -21.50
N ILE A 54 -13.56 -31.31 -21.60
CA ILE A 54 -14.40 -31.86 -20.52
C ILE A 54 -14.11 -33.36 -20.37
N LEU A 55 -13.65 -33.76 -19.20
CA LEU A 55 -13.32 -35.14 -18.88
C LEU A 55 -14.60 -35.89 -18.47
N LYS A 56 -14.92 -36.97 -19.18
CA LYS A 56 -16.02 -37.86 -18.78
C LYS A 56 -15.60 -38.67 -17.56
N LEU A 57 -16.39 -38.59 -16.49
CA LEU A 57 -16.16 -39.28 -15.23
C LEU A 57 -17.28 -40.28 -14.93
N ASP A 58 -16.90 -41.51 -14.60
CA ASP A 58 -17.87 -42.57 -14.23
C ASP A 58 -18.38 -42.42 -12.77
N HIS A 59 -17.73 -41.56 -11.98
CA HIS A 59 -18.10 -41.18 -10.62
C HIS A 59 -18.04 -39.65 -10.49
N LYS A 60 -19.01 -39.04 -9.82
CA LYS A 60 -19.10 -37.57 -9.73
C LYS A 60 -18.07 -36.99 -8.75
N PRO A 61 -17.43 -35.85 -9.06
CA PRO A 61 -16.72 -35.06 -8.05
C PRO A 61 -17.70 -34.48 -7.03
N TYR A 62 -17.22 -34.13 -5.83
CA TYR A 62 -18.06 -33.58 -4.76
C TYR A 62 -17.32 -32.55 -3.89
N LEU A 63 -18.09 -31.78 -3.13
CA LEU A 63 -17.62 -30.91 -2.05
C LEU A 63 -17.81 -31.62 -0.70
N ASP A 64 -16.78 -31.61 0.16
CA ASP A 64 -16.88 -32.06 1.55
C ASP A 64 -17.54 -30.99 2.47
N SER A 65 -17.56 -31.24 3.79
CA SER A 65 -18.11 -30.29 4.77
C SER A 65 -17.32 -28.98 4.91
N ASP A 66 -16.09 -28.95 4.42
CA ASP A 66 -15.13 -27.85 4.57
C ASP A 66 -14.89 -27.15 3.21
N SER A 67 -15.85 -27.35 2.29
CA SER A 67 -15.87 -26.87 0.90
C SER A 67 -14.63 -27.26 0.09
N LYS A 68 -14.04 -28.44 0.35
CA LYS A 68 -12.96 -29.00 -0.46
C LYS A 68 -13.53 -29.81 -1.60
N VAL A 69 -13.15 -29.46 -2.82
CA VAL A 69 -13.49 -30.23 -4.01
C VAL A 69 -12.62 -31.48 -4.08
N PHE A 70 -13.28 -32.63 -4.10
CA PHE A 70 -12.70 -33.95 -4.29
C PHE A 70 -13.03 -34.46 -5.68
N ILE A 71 -12.00 -34.87 -6.43
CA ILE A 71 -12.13 -35.34 -7.81
C ILE A 71 -11.58 -36.77 -7.96
N PRO A 72 -12.20 -37.63 -8.78
CA PRO A 72 -11.76 -39.01 -8.98
C PRO A 72 -10.40 -39.03 -9.71
N LEU A 73 -9.40 -39.66 -9.10
CA LEU A 73 -8.00 -39.50 -9.49
C LEU A 73 -7.59 -40.35 -10.71
N ALA A 74 -8.20 -41.53 -10.89
CA ALA A 74 -7.79 -42.46 -11.94
C ALA A 74 -8.04 -41.96 -13.39
N PRO A 75 -9.18 -41.32 -13.72
CA PRO A 75 -9.39 -40.73 -15.05
C PRO A 75 -8.39 -39.61 -15.37
N ILE A 76 -8.02 -38.82 -14.37
CA ILE A 76 -7.15 -37.64 -14.49
C ILE A 76 -5.70 -38.05 -14.71
N LEU A 77 -5.19 -38.99 -13.90
CA LEU A 77 -3.88 -39.59 -14.12
C LEU A 77 -3.73 -40.14 -15.54
N LYS A 78 -4.78 -40.76 -16.08
CA LYS A 78 -4.80 -41.30 -17.45
C LYS A 78 -4.87 -40.23 -18.56
N GLN A 79 -5.13 -38.96 -18.24
CA GLN A 79 -4.97 -37.86 -19.21
C GLN A 79 -3.55 -37.29 -19.20
N ILE A 80 -2.94 -37.19 -18.02
CA ILE A 80 -1.61 -36.60 -17.80
C ILE A 80 -0.48 -37.59 -18.14
N ASP A 81 -0.66 -38.89 -17.84
CA ASP A 81 0.41 -39.87 -17.93
C ASP A 81 -0.16 -41.26 -18.31
N ASN A 82 0.15 -41.69 -19.53
CA ASN A 82 -0.36 -42.96 -20.09
C ASN A 82 0.19 -44.21 -19.37
N ASP A 83 1.31 -44.10 -18.66
CA ASP A 83 1.90 -45.19 -17.87
C ASP A 83 1.37 -45.20 -16.41
N ALA A 84 0.44 -44.29 -16.07
CA ALA A 84 -0.06 -44.17 -14.71
C ALA A 84 -0.91 -45.37 -14.26
N ALA A 85 -0.53 -45.94 -13.11
CA ALA A 85 -1.16 -47.11 -12.53
C ALA A 85 -1.41 -46.94 -11.02
N ILE A 86 -2.67 -47.06 -10.60
CA ILE A 86 -3.07 -47.14 -9.18
C ILE A 86 -3.13 -48.62 -8.76
N ARG A 87 -2.56 -48.95 -7.60
CA ARG A 87 -2.72 -50.24 -6.92
C ARG A 87 -3.25 -50.03 -5.51
N ILE A 88 -4.40 -50.62 -5.20
CA ILE A 88 -5.10 -50.48 -3.92
C ILE A 88 -5.00 -51.81 -3.15
N LYS A 89 -4.60 -51.76 -1.88
CA LYS A 89 -4.58 -52.93 -0.98
C LYS A 89 -5.08 -52.53 0.41
N GLY A 90 -6.39 -52.65 0.61
CA GLY A 90 -7.07 -52.05 1.77
C GLY A 90 -6.91 -50.52 1.72
N LYS A 91 -6.55 -49.89 2.85
CA LYS A 91 -6.29 -48.45 2.93
C LYS A 91 -4.88 -48.02 2.48
N ASN A 92 -4.05 -48.95 1.98
CA ASN A 92 -2.74 -48.60 1.43
C ASN A 92 -2.85 -48.53 -0.10
N ILE A 93 -2.41 -47.40 -0.67
CA ILE A 93 -2.54 -47.14 -2.11
C ILE A 93 -1.17 -46.72 -2.65
N ILE A 94 -0.73 -47.39 -3.70
CA ILE A 94 0.48 -47.06 -4.44
C ILE A 94 0.07 -46.56 -5.82
N ILE A 95 0.43 -45.33 -6.15
CA ILE A 95 0.30 -44.77 -7.49
C ILE A 95 1.69 -44.70 -8.09
N LYS A 96 1.82 -45.20 -9.32
CA LYS A 96 3.00 -44.96 -10.16
C LYS A 96 2.58 -44.17 -11.39
N THR A 97 3.49 -43.33 -11.86
CA THR A 97 3.46 -42.64 -13.16
C THR A 97 4.84 -42.80 -13.81
N SER A 98 5.08 -42.20 -14.98
CA SER A 98 6.41 -42.11 -15.61
C SER A 98 7.50 -41.51 -14.70
N SER A 99 7.11 -40.70 -13.71
CA SER A 99 7.99 -39.81 -12.93
C SER A 99 7.78 -39.87 -11.41
N LEU A 100 6.65 -40.41 -10.95
CA LEU A 100 6.25 -40.39 -9.54
C LEU A 100 5.93 -41.79 -9.04
N SER A 101 6.39 -42.09 -7.82
CA SER A 101 5.98 -43.23 -7.01
C SER A 101 5.44 -42.70 -5.70
N ILE A 102 4.11 -42.66 -5.60
CA ILE A 102 3.34 -42.08 -4.49
C ILE A 102 2.75 -43.23 -3.67
N ASN A 103 2.92 -43.22 -2.36
CA ASN A 103 2.36 -44.20 -1.45
C ASN A 103 1.56 -43.50 -0.33
N PHE A 104 0.25 -43.80 -0.29
CA PHE A 104 -0.64 -43.41 0.79
C PHE A 104 -0.67 -44.53 1.83
N ASN A 105 -0.13 -44.26 3.01
CA ASN A 105 -0.29 -45.16 4.16
C ASN A 105 -1.63 -44.83 4.83
N ASN A 106 -2.53 -45.81 4.93
CA ASN A 106 -3.82 -45.71 5.64
C ASN A 106 -4.78 -44.58 5.18
N MET A 107 -4.60 -44.00 3.99
CA MET A 107 -5.32 -42.81 3.48
C MET A 107 -5.25 -41.58 4.40
N ASP A 108 -4.09 -41.34 5.01
CA ASP A 108 -3.83 -40.15 5.82
C ASP A 108 -3.32 -38.95 4.96
N LYS A 109 -3.31 -37.75 5.57
CA LYS A 109 -2.69 -36.53 5.03
C LYS A 109 -1.18 -36.67 4.78
N ASN A 110 -0.53 -37.59 5.48
CA ASN A 110 0.91 -37.85 5.38
C ASN A 110 1.17 -38.93 4.30
N ILE A 111 1.72 -38.51 3.17
CA ILE A 111 1.97 -39.35 1.99
C ILE A 111 3.46 -39.42 1.65
N ILE A 112 3.91 -40.51 1.01
CA ILE A 112 5.31 -40.66 0.59
C ILE A 112 5.40 -40.49 -0.92
N VAL A 113 6.11 -39.47 -1.39
CA VAL A 113 6.30 -39.16 -2.82
C VAL A 113 7.78 -39.29 -3.15
N ASN A 114 8.15 -40.22 -4.04
CA ASN A 114 9.54 -40.54 -4.40
C ASN A 114 10.46 -40.70 -3.17
N GLY A 115 9.94 -41.35 -2.13
CA GLY A 115 10.64 -41.61 -0.86
C GLY A 115 10.64 -40.47 0.16
N LYS A 116 10.17 -39.26 -0.19
CA LYS A 116 10.04 -38.12 0.72
C LYS A 116 8.65 -38.05 1.34
N LEU A 117 8.57 -37.69 2.62
CA LEU A 117 7.30 -37.41 3.29
C LEU A 117 6.76 -36.05 2.84
N VAL A 118 5.52 -36.02 2.37
CA VAL A 118 4.75 -34.81 2.06
C VAL A 118 3.46 -34.83 2.88
N LYS A 119 3.05 -33.69 3.42
CA LYS A 119 1.84 -33.55 4.23
C LYS A 119 0.85 -32.61 3.56
N LEU A 120 -0.29 -33.15 3.18
CA LEU A 120 -1.43 -32.41 2.63
C LEU A 120 -2.19 -31.68 3.75
N SER A 121 -2.88 -30.60 3.40
CA SER A 121 -3.86 -29.94 4.27
C SER A 121 -5.13 -30.80 4.41
N THR A 122 -5.54 -31.50 3.34
CA THR A 122 -6.71 -32.39 3.29
C THR A 122 -6.30 -33.82 2.90
N ALA A 123 -6.92 -34.83 3.55
CA ALA A 123 -6.63 -36.23 3.25
C ALA A 123 -7.41 -36.66 1.99
N PRO A 124 -6.81 -37.44 1.07
CA PRO A 124 -7.55 -38.09 0.00
C PRO A 124 -8.42 -39.23 0.55
N ILE A 125 -9.51 -39.53 -0.15
CA ILE A 125 -10.55 -40.44 0.30
C ILE A 125 -10.57 -41.68 -0.60
N LEU A 126 -10.78 -42.86 0.00
CA LEU A 126 -11.04 -44.11 -0.71
C LEU A 126 -12.52 -44.44 -0.51
N ASP A 127 -13.33 -44.27 -1.55
CA ASP A 127 -14.75 -44.64 -1.56
C ASP A 127 -15.06 -45.60 -2.71
N ASN A 128 -15.90 -46.61 -2.45
CA ASN A 128 -16.34 -47.62 -3.43
C ASN A 128 -15.22 -48.22 -4.33
N GLY A 129 -13.98 -48.28 -3.82
CA GLY A 129 -12.81 -48.77 -4.55
C GLY A 129 -12.08 -47.74 -5.42
N GLN A 130 -12.54 -46.49 -5.44
CA GLN A 130 -11.94 -45.38 -6.19
C GLN A 130 -11.23 -44.39 -5.26
N VAL A 131 -10.13 -43.81 -5.73
CA VAL A 131 -9.39 -42.75 -5.05
C VAL A 131 -9.93 -41.39 -5.45
N PHE A 132 -10.42 -40.64 -4.47
CA PHE A 132 -10.77 -39.23 -4.59
C PHE A 132 -9.65 -38.37 -4.00
N ALA A 133 -9.14 -37.45 -4.80
CA ALA A 133 -8.08 -36.53 -4.40
C ALA A 133 -8.64 -35.10 -4.23
N PRO A 134 -8.22 -34.35 -3.19
CA PRO A 134 -8.46 -32.91 -3.15
C PRO A 134 -7.66 -32.22 -4.26
N LEU A 135 -8.11 -31.05 -4.74
CA LEU A 135 -7.39 -30.27 -5.76
C LEU A 135 -5.93 -29.97 -5.37
N GLU A 136 -5.67 -29.81 -4.06
CA GLU A 136 -4.34 -29.72 -3.47
C GLU A 136 -3.39 -30.85 -3.91
N PHE A 137 -3.89 -32.09 -3.96
CA PHE A 137 -3.05 -33.23 -4.36
C PHE A 137 -2.66 -33.15 -5.83
N ILE A 138 -3.58 -32.72 -6.70
CA ILE A 138 -3.32 -32.58 -8.14
C ILE A 138 -2.25 -31.49 -8.35
N SER A 139 -2.42 -30.33 -7.72
CA SER A 139 -1.48 -29.21 -7.88
C SER A 139 -0.12 -29.43 -7.19
N LEU A 140 -0.08 -30.01 -5.99
CA LEU A 140 1.17 -30.19 -5.25
C LEU A 140 1.92 -31.48 -5.56
N ILE A 141 1.23 -32.55 -5.97
CA ILE A 141 1.82 -33.90 -6.07
C ILE A 141 1.92 -34.38 -7.51
N LEU A 142 0.94 -34.10 -8.37
CA LEU A 142 1.09 -34.33 -9.82
C LEU A 142 1.87 -33.20 -10.51
N ASN A 143 1.79 -31.98 -9.94
CA ASN A 143 2.41 -30.74 -10.43
C ASN A 143 1.64 -30.10 -11.61
N GLU A 144 0.32 -30.26 -11.65
CA GLU A 144 -0.52 -29.58 -12.65
C GLU A 144 -0.96 -28.18 -12.18
N LEU A 145 -1.26 -27.30 -13.14
CA LEU A 145 -2.01 -26.08 -12.81
C LEU A 145 -3.49 -26.46 -12.66
N VAL A 146 -4.09 -26.04 -11.54
CA VAL A 146 -5.49 -26.37 -11.20
C VAL A 146 -6.22 -25.11 -10.79
N ASP A 147 -7.33 -24.87 -11.47
CA ASP A 147 -8.30 -23.80 -11.18
C ASP A 147 -9.65 -24.42 -10.76
N PHE A 148 -10.42 -23.69 -9.95
CA PHE A 148 -11.79 -24.04 -9.59
C PHE A 148 -12.68 -22.81 -9.55
N ASP A 149 -13.46 -22.67 -10.62
CA ASP A 149 -14.56 -21.72 -10.74
C ASP A 149 -15.73 -22.22 -9.87
N SER A 150 -15.95 -21.56 -8.72
CA SER A 150 -17.02 -21.87 -7.77
C SER A 150 -18.41 -21.57 -8.34
N ASP A 151 -18.51 -20.57 -9.21
CA ASP A 151 -19.78 -20.01 -9.66
C ASP A 151 -20.35 -20.89 -10.79
N ASN A 152 -19.48 -21.37 -11.68
CA ASN A 152 -19.80 -22.34 -12.73
C ASN A 152 -19.46 -23.79 -12.33
N ASN A 153 -19.11 -24.06 -11.07
CA ASN A 153 -18.73 -25.37 -10.52
C ASN A 153 -17.77 -26.17 -11.43
N THR A 154 -16.75 -25.49 -11.96
CA THR A 154 -15.85 -26.06 -12.96
C THR A 154 -14.42 -26.14 -12.45
N VAL A 155 -13.88 -27.35 -12.36
CA VAL A 155 -12.43 -27.58 -12.15
C VAL A 155 -11.73 -27.60 -13.50
N SER A 156 -10.68 -26.81 -13.68
CA SER A 156 -9.84 -26.84 -14.89
C SER A 156 -8.41 -27.25 -14.53
N ILE A 157 -7.91 -28.31 -15.17
CA ILE A 157 -6.56 -28.87 -14.97
C ILE A 157 -5.77 -28.69 -16.26
N TYR A 158 -4.50 -28.29 -16.15
CA TYR A 158 -3.61 -28.07 -17.29
C TYR A 158 -2.29 -28.80 -17.10
N ASP A 159 -1.97 -29.67 -18.05
CA ASP A 159 -0.74 -30.46 -18.16
C ASP A 159 0.43 -29.55 -18.55
N MET A 160 1.49 -29.59 -17.74
CA MET A 160 2.70 -28.80 -17.96
C MET A 160 3.69 -29.58 -18.84
N GLU A 161 3.50 -29.50 -20.17
CA GLU A 161 4.27 -30.27 -21.16
C GLU A 161 5.79 -30.30 -20.87
N ARG A 162 6.29 -31.50 -20.59
CA ARG A 162 7.70 -31.73 -20.24
C ARG A 162 8.54 -31.95 -21.51
N ASN A 163 9.07 -30.88 -22.11
CA ASN A 163 10.45 -30.82 -22.66
C ASN A 163 10.74 -29.49 -23.40
N THR A 164 10.91 -28.39 -22.65
CA THR A 164 11.69 -27.24 -23.12
C THR A 164 12.64 -26.76 -22.02
N GLU A 165 13.76 -26.17 -22.44
CA GLU A 165 14.69 -25.47 -21.54
C GLU A 165 14.01 -24.28 -20.84
N GLU A 166 13.00 -23.69 -21.48
CA GLU A 166 12.10 -22.69 -20.88
C GLU A 166 11.27 -23.26 -19.71
N GLY A 167 10.72 -24.46 -19.85
CA GLY A 167 10.01 -25.16 -18.78
C GLY A 167 10.92 -25.50 -17.60
N LEU A 168 12.15 -25.95 -17.86
CA LEU A 168 13.15 -26.24 -16.83
C LEU A 168 13.59 -24.98 -16.07
N ASN A 169 13.77 -23.86 -16.79
CA ASN A 169 14.04 -22.56 -16.20
C ASN A 169 12.87 -22.10 -15.31
N LYS A 170 11.62 -22.10 -15.81
CA LYS A 170 10.42 -21.77 -15.01
C LYS A 170 10.32 -22.62 -13.75
N GLN A 171 10.60 -23.93 -13.82
CA GLN A 171 10.55 -24.82 -12.65
C GLN A 171 11.64 -24.52 -11.59
N LEU A 172 12.73 -23.84 -11.96
CA LEU A 172 13.74 -23.33 -11.02
C LEU A 172 13.35 -21.96 -10.40
N PHE A 173 12.59 -21.11 -11.10
CA PHE A 173 12.10 -19.84 -10.53
C PHE A 173 10.97 -20.04 -9.50
N TYR A 174 9.95 -20.86 -9.82
CA TYR A 174 8.70 -20.93 -9.04
C TYR A 174 8.82 -21.35 -7.56
N THR A 175 9.95 -21.92 -7.11
CA THR A 175 10.17 -22.17 -5.67
C THR A 175 10.59 -20.90 -4.92
N LYS A 176 11.46 -20.07 -5.52
CA LYS A 176 11.99 -18.86 -4.88
C LYS A 176 10.88 -17.81 -4.72
N ASP A 177 10.11 -17.60 -5.77
CA ASP A 177 9.11 -16.52 -5.81
C ASP A 177 7.90 -16.84 -4.93
N LYS A 178 7.53 -18.12 -4.81
CA LYS A 178 6.55 -18.59 -3.82
C LYS A 178 7.03 -18.41 -2.37
N ILE A 179 8.33 -18.56 -2.10
CA ILE A 179 8.92 -18.26 -0.78
C ILE A 179 8.93 -16.76 -0.52
N ILE A 180 9.24 -15.92 -1.53
CA ILE A 180 9.19 -14.46 -1.40
C ILE A 180 7.75 -14.01 -1.16
N ALA A 181 6.78 -14.45 -1.96
CA ALA A 181 5.35 -14.19 -1.78
C ALA A 181 4.87 -14.53 -0.36
N THR A 182 5.28 -15.70 0.16
CA THR A 182 4.98 -16.13 1.54
C THR A 182 5.59 -15.17 2.57
N LYS A 183 6.86 -14.79 2.43
CA LYS A 183 7.53 -13.83 3.33
C LYS A 183 6.90 -12.44 3.30
N LEU A 184 6.48 -11.97 2.12
CA LEU A 184 5.78 -10.69 1.94
C LEU A 184 4.43 -10.74 2.66
N ASP A 185 3.68 -11.82 2.49
CA ASP A 185 2.39 -11.98 3.15
C ASP A 185 2.53 -12.16 4.67
N ASP A 186 3.52 -12.91 5.15
CA ASP A 186 3.85 -13.04 6.57
C ASP A 186 4.21 -11.69 7.20
N TYR A 187 4.99 -10.85 6.50
CA TYR A 187 5.39 -9.52 6.96
C TYR A 187 4.20 -8.56 7.04
N LEU A 188 3.35 -8.50 6.01
CA LEU A 188 2.15 -7.66 6.00
C LEU A 188 1.07 -8.17 6.97
N THR A 189 0.94 -9.49 7.11
CA THR A 189 0.10 -10.14 8.13
C THR A 189 0.62 -9.92 9.55
N ALA A 190 1.92 -9.66 9.73
CA ALA A 190 2.47 -9.20 11.00
C ALA A 190 2.11 -7.74 11.26
N LEU A 191 2.33 -6.83 10.29
CA LEU A 191 1.92 -5.41 10.41
C LEU A 191 0.42 -5.24 10.72
N GLN A 192 -0.45 -6.03 10.09
CA GLN A 192 -1.89 -6.03 10.40
C GLN A 192 -2.18 -6.35 11.89
N LYS A 193 -1.29 -7.08 12.58
CA LYS A 193 -1.44 -7.51 13.98
C LYS A 193 -0.64 -6.67 14.98
N SER A 194 0.42 -5.98 14.53
CA SER A 194 1.34 -5.23 15.38
C SER A 194 1.15 -3.72 15.33
N ASP A 195 0.88 -3.21 14.12
CA ASP A 195 0.89 -1.80 13.74
C ASP A 195 -0.42 -1.40 13.04
N ASN A 196 -1.46 -2.21 13.25
CA ASN A 196 -2.81 -2.09 12.68
C ASN A 196 -2.85 -1.71 11.18
N PHE A 197 -1.94 -2.25 10.37
CA PHE A 197 -1.95 -1.95 8.94
C PHE A 197 -3.30 -2.34 8.30
N HIS A 198 -3.88 -1.40 7.55
CA HIS A 198 -5.09 -1.61 6.77
C HIS A 198 -4.98 -0.91 5.40
N GLY A 199 -5.11 -1.71 4.35
CA GLY A 199 -4.86 -1.31 2.98
C GLY A 199 -4.75 -2.50 2.02
N SER A 200 -4.34 -2.23 0.79
CA SER A 200 -4.03 -3.24 -0.22
C SER A 200 -2.63 -3.02 -0.79
N VAL A 201 -1.93 -4.12 -1.08
CA VAL A 201 -0.53 -4.12 -1.53
C VAL A 201 -0.38 -5.01 -2.76
N LEU A 202 0.29 -4.50 -3.80
CA LEU A 202 0.78 -5.27 -4.93
C LEU A 202 2.30 -5.16 -5.03
N ILE A 203 2.96 -6.30 -5.24
CA ILE A 203 4.41 -6.40 -5.40
C ILE A 203 4.67 -7.30 -6.61
N ALA A 204 5.48 -6.80 -7.54
CA ALA A 204 5.86 -7.51 -8.76
C ALA A 204 7.37 -7.46 -8.97
N LYS A 205 7.89 -8.46 -9.69
CA LYS A 205 9.31 -8.67 -9.99
C LYS A 205 9.45 -9.13 -11.43
N ASP A 206 10.19 -8.36 -12.24
CA ASP A 206 10.48 -8.61 -13.66
C ASP A 206 9.23 -8.81 -14.55
N GLY A 207 8.06 -8.35 -14.09
CA GLY A 207 6.76 -8.49 -14.76
C GLY A 207 5.79 -9.47 -14.09
N ASP A 208 6.29 -10.38 -13.24
CA ASP A 208 5.48 -11.34 -12.51
C ASP A 208 5.00 -10.79 -11.16
N ILE A 209 3.71 -10.97 -10.85
CA ILE A 209 3.10 -10.53 -9.59
C ILE A 209 3.42 -11.54 -8.49
N LEU A 210 4.23 -11.12 -7.51
CA LEU A 210 4.58 -11.90 -6.32
C LEU A 210 3.48 -11.85 -5.25
N LEU A 211 2.80 -10.70 -5.14
CA LEU A 211 1.71 -10.47 -4.19
C LEU A 211 0.71 -9.49 -4.81
N ASN A 212 -0.58 -9.73 -4.64
CA ASN A 212 -1.62 -8.70 -4.77
C ASN A 212 -2.74 -9.01 -3.78
N LYS A 213 -2.79 -8.32 -2.63
CA LYS A 213 -3.63 -8.71 -1.50
C LYS A 213 -4.10 -7.51 -0.67
N GLY A 214 -5.34 -7.59 -0.18
CA GLY A 214 -5.91 -6.67 0.81
C GLY A 214 -5.77 -7.20 2.23
N TYR A 215 -5.56 -6.27 3.17
CA TYR A 215 -5.31 -6.51 4.59
C TYR A 215 -6.26 -5.69 5.45
N ASN A 216 -6.82 -6.32 6.49
CA ASN A 216 -7.72 -5.67 7.45
C ASN A 216 -8.95 -5.02 6.76
N MET A 217 -9.52 -3.93 7.29
CA MET A 217 -10.80 -3.36 6.83
C MET A 217 -10.69 -2.11 5.93
N ALA A 218 -11.47 -2.11 4.85
CA ALA A 218 -11.79 -0.93 4.03
C ALA A 218 -12.83 -0.03 4.74
N ASP A 219 -13.73 -0.64 5.51
CA ASP A 219 -14.67 0.02 6.42
C ASP A 219 -14.83 -0.80 7.70
N PHE A 220 -14.25 -0.31 8.79
CA PHE A 220 -14.37 -0.92 10.13
C PHE A 220 -15.79 -0.81 10.70
N GLY A 221 -16.57 0.21 10.32
CA GLY A 221 -17.94 0.39 10.80
C GLY A 221 -18.92 -0.64 10.22
N GLN A 222 -18.65 -1.09 8.99
CA GLN A 222 -19.46 -2.10 8.28
C GLN A 222 -18.76 -3.47 8.14
N ASN A 223 -17.56 -3.64 8.73
CA ASN A 223 -16.74 -4.86 8.63
C ASN A 223 -16.39 -5.28 7.19
N ILE A 224 -16.26 -4.31 6.29
CA ILE A 224 -15.89 -4.54 4.88
C ILE A 224 -14.37 -4.67 4.81
N LYS A 225 -13.86 -5.79 4.30
CA LYS A 225 -12.43 -6.06 4.16
C LYS A 225 -11.81 -5.32 2.99
N ASN A 226 -10.53 -4.98 3.09
CA ASN A 226 -9.74 -4.56 1.93
C ASN A 226 -9.53 -5.75 0.98
N THR A 227 -9.58 -5.49 -0.32
CA THR A 227 -9.21 -6.41 -1.41
C THR A 227 -8.35 -5.68 -2.45
N PRO A 228 -7.70 -6.37 -3.40
CA PRO A 228 -7.04 -5.71 -4.53
C PRO A 228 -7.93 -4.77 -5.35
N GLN A 229 -9.25 -4.95 -5.30
CA GLN A 229 -10.25 -4.13 -5.98
C GLN A 229 -10.87 -3.05 -5.07
N THR A 230 -10.44 -2.93 -3.81
CA THR A 230 -10.76 -1.74 -3.00
C THR A 230 -10.10 -0.52 -3.63
N ARG A 231 -10.91 0.52 -3.83
CA ARG A 231 -10.51 1.82 -4.36
C ARG A 231 -10.16 2.73 -3.20
N PHE A 232 -8.98 3.33 -3.24
CA PHE A 232 -8.45 4.25 -2.24
C PHE A 232 -8.18 5.61 -2.90
N LEU A 233 -8.25 6.69 -2.11
CA LEU A 233 -7.61 7.95 -2.53
C LEU A 233 -6.10 7.73 -2.61
N ILE A 234 -5.48 8.24 -3.68
CA ILE A 234 -4.02 8.15 -3.87
C ILE A 234 -3.30 9.45 -3.54
N GLY A 235 -4.02 10.50 -3.12
CA GLY A 235 -3.46 11.79 -2.74
C GLY A 235 -2.46 12.31 -3.78
N SER A 236 -1.30 12.79 -3.31
CA SER A 236 -0.22 13.32 -4.16
C SER A 236 0.32 12.39 -5.25
N MET A 237 0.05 11.08 -5.25
CA MET A 237 0.29 10.23 -6.43
C MET A 237 -0.48 10.72 -7.67
N THR A 238 -1.51 11.56 -7.51
CA THR A 238 -2.18 12.26 -8.62
C THR A 238 -1.20 12.97 -9.56
N LYS A 239 -0.09 13.52 -9.02
CA LYS A 239 0.85 14.36 -9.76
C LYS A 239 1.55 13.67 -10.94
N GLN A 240 1.76 12.35 -10.88
CA GLN A 240 2.35 11.58 -11.99
C GLN A 240 1.45 11.59 -13.24
N PHE A 241 0.13 11.61 -13.05
CA PHE A 241 -0.87 11.64 -14.13
C PHE A 241 -0.99 13.04 -14.72
N THR A 242 -0.96 14.08 -13.88
CA THR A 242 -0.92 15.49 -14.31
C THR A 242 0.34 15.80 -15.13
N ALA A 243 1.50 15.33 -14.68
CA ALA A 243 2.76 15.48 -15.40
C ALA A 243 2.73 14.77 -16.75
N MET A 244 2.27 13.51 -16.80
CA MET A 244 2.07 12.78 -18.06
C MET A 244 1.11 13.52 -19.01
N ALA A 245 0.01 14.06 -18.50
CA ALA A 245 -0.95 14.81 -19.32
C ALA A 245 -0.35 16.07 -19.94
N ILE A 246 0.48 16.82 -19.19
CA ILE A 246 1.24 17.97 -19.69
C ILE A 246 2.24 17.54 -20.76
N MET A 247 3.03 16.48 -20.52
CA MET A 247 4.03 16.04 -21.50
C MET A 247 3.40 15.45 -22.77
N GLN A 248 2.26 14.75 -22.67
CA GLN A 248 1.47 14.34 -23.83
C GLN A 248 0.92 15.52 -24.64
N LEU A 249 0.81 16.73 -24.07
CA LEU A 249 0.44 17.95 -24.81
C LEU A 249 1.68 18.64 -25.42
N GLU A 250 2.86 18.50 -24.79
CA GLU A 250 4.14 18.91 -25.40
C GLU A 250 4.48 18.08 -26.64
N GLU A 251 4.36 16.75 -26.58
CA GLU A 251 4.60 15.87 -27.74
C GLU A 251 3.67 16.16 -28.93
N LYS A 252 2.48 16.71 -28.66
CA LYS A 252 1.51 17.15 -29.67
C LYS A 252 1.80 18.57 -30.20
N GLY A 253 2.83 19.24 -29.69
CA GLY A 253 3.21 20.61 -30.04
C GLY A 253 2.24 21.70 -29.54
N LEU A 254 1.41 21.39 -28.54
CA LEU A 254 0.34 22.28 -28.06
C LEU A 254 0.77 23.21 -26.90
N LEU A 255 1.84 22.82 -26.19
CA LEU A 255 2.52 23.60 -25.16
C LEU A 255 4.01 23.25 -25.16
N SER A 256 4.80 23.98 -24.37
CA SER A 256 6.12 23.54 -23.92
C SER A 256 6.26 23.74 -22.40
N GLU A 257 7.03 22.87 -21.76
CA GLU A 257 7.54 23.03 -20.39
C GLU A 257 8.20 24.41 -20.16
N GLN A 258 8.76 25.05 -21.19
CA GLN A 258 9.38 26.37 -21.09
C GLN A 258 8.40 27.55 -21.28
N ASP A 259 7.11 27.28 -21.56
CA ASP A 259 6.10 28.33 -21.66
C ASP A 259 5.84 29.01 -20.30
N LYS A 260 5.55 30.31 -20.36
CA LYS A 260 5.19 31.13 -19.20
C LYS A 260 3.76 30.90 -18.76
N LEU A 261 3.52 30.94 -17.44
CA LEU A 261 2.19 30.79 -16.86
C LEU A 261 1.22 31.87 -17.37
N SER A 262 1.69 33.09 -17.62
CA SER A 262 0.93 34.19 -18.23
C SER A 262 0.32 33.86 -19.60
N LYS A 263 0.89 32.92 -20.36
CA LYS A 263 0.34 32.42 -21.64
C LYS A 263 -1.02 31.74 -21.47
N TYR A 264 -1.26 31.14 -20.30
CA TYR A 264 -2.45 30.34 -19.98
C TYR A 264 -3.38 31.01 -18.97
N LEU A 265 -2.82 31.83 -18.08
CA LEU A 265 -3.51 32.59 -17.04
C LEU A 265 -2.92 34.01 -16.93
N PRO A 266 -3.32 34.94 -17.83
CA PRO A 266 -2.67 36.26 -17.99
C PRO A 266 -2.80 37.21 -16.78
N ASP A 267 -3.72 36.93 -15.86
CA ASP A 267 -3.96 37.73 -14.64
C ASP A 267 -3.26 37.15 -13.39
N PHE A 268 -2.39 36.14 -13.55
CA PHE A 268 -1.61 35.57 -12.44
C PHE A 268 -0.39 36.45 -12.11
N PRO A 269 -0.25 36.96 -10.87
CA PRO A 269 0.93 37.69 -10.43
C PRO A 269 2.23 36.90 -10.65
N HIS A 270 3.27 37.54 -11.17
CA HIS A 270 4.54 36.90 -11.56
C HIS A 270 4.41 35.79 -12.65
N GLY A 271 3.29 35.73 -13.37
CA GLY A 271 3.05 34.73 -14.43
C GLY A 271 4.05 34.77 -15.60
N ASP A 272 4.71 35.92 -15.84
CA ASP A 272 5.80 36.07 -16.81
C ASP A 272 7.17 35.62 -16.28
N GLU A 273 7.31 35.41 -14.97
CA GLU A 273 8.53 34.86 -14.35
C GLU A 273 8.46 33.32 -14.33
N ILE A 274 7.30 32.78 -13.94
CA ILE A 274 7.06 31.34 -13.73
C ILE A 274 6.84 30.59 -15.05
N THR A 275 7.48 29.42 -15.21
CA THR A 275 7.28 28.48 -16.35
C THR A 275 6.50 27.24 -15.95
N ILE A 276 5.98 26.48 -16.91
CA ILE A 276 5.43 25.13 -16.69
C ILE A 276 6.47 24.20 -16.03
N TYR A 277 7.74 24.28 -16.43
CA TYR A 277 8.87 23.59 -15.81
C TYR A 277 8.98 23.89 -14.31
N ASN A 278 8.78 25.15 -13.90
CA ASN A 278 8.81 25.50 -12.47
C ASN A 278 7.63 24.91 -11.67
N LEU A 279 6.49 24.66 -12.32
CA LEU A 279 5.35 23.99 -11.71
C LEU A 279 5.60 22.47 -11.59
N LEU A 280 6.14 21.85 -12.66
CA LEU A 280 6.47 20.41 -12.70
C LEU A 280 7.58 20.02 -11.71
N THR A 281 8.53 20.92 -11.45
CA THR A 281 9.71 20.67 -10.60
C THR A 281 9.60 21.20 -9.17
N HIS A 282 8.44 21.77 -8.78
CA HIS A 282 8.25 22.45 -7.48
C HIS A 282 9.27 23.59 -7.22
N THR A 283 9.63 24.33 -8.27
CA THR A 283 10.56 25.49 -8.19
C THR A 283 9.88 26.84 -8.45
N SER A 284 8.54 26.89 -8.39
CA SER A 284 7.76 28.09 -8.77
C SER A 284 7.72 29.20 -7.72
N GLY A 285 8.01 28.91 -6.45
CA GLY A 285 7.81 29.83 -5.34
C GLY A 285 6.33 30.09 -4.98
N ILE A 286 5.38 29.46 -5.68
CA ILE A 286 3.94 29.62 -5.41
C ILE A 286 3.58 28.86 -4.13
N LYS A 287 3.18 29.61 -3.08
CA LYS A 287 2.72 29.08 -1.81
C LYS A 287 1.64 28.01 -1.97
N SER A 288 1.76 26.89 -1.25
CA SER A 288 0.79 25.80 -1.38
C SER A 288 -0.52 26.14 -0.67
N LEU A 289 -1.66 25.90 -1.32
CA LEU A 289 -2.96 26.34 -0.81
C LEU A 289 -3.35 25.74 0.56
N ASN A 290 -2.84 24.56 0.88
CA ASN A 290 -3.02 23.90 2.17
C ASN A 290 -2.25 24.56 3.34
N GLU A 291 -1.32 25.49 3.08
CA GLU A 291 -0.64 26.29 4.11
C GLU A 291 -1.26 27.69 4.30
N ILE A 292 -2.27 28.06 3.48
CA ILE A 292 -2.91 29.36 3.58
C ILE A 292 -4.07 29.29 4.59
N PRO A 293 -4.07 30.12 5.66
CA PRO A 293 -5.21 30.19 6.58
C PRO A 293 -6.52 30.53 5.85
N GLY A 294 -7.59 29.79 6.16
CA GLY A 294 -8.87 29.88 5.45
C GLY A 294 -9.16 28.73 4.49
N PHE A 295 -8.18 27.86 4.17
CA PHE A 295 -8.38 26.75 3.22
C PHE A 295 -9.36 25.68 3.74
N LEU A 296 -9.22 25.27 5.00
CA LEU A 296 -10.09 24.25 5.62
C LEU A 296 -11.49 24.79 5.97
N GLU A 297 -11.64 26.12 5.94
CA GLU A 297 -12.89 26.86 6.09
C GLU A 297 -13.66 27.02 4.77
N MET A 298 -13.05 26.71 3.62
CA MET A 298 -13.73 26.68 2.32
C MET A 298 -14.79 25.56 2.25
N LYS A 299 -15.79 25.72 1.37
CA LYS A 299 -16.81 24.69 1.15
C LYS A 299 -16.38 23.76 0.00
N PRO A 300 -16.70 22.45 0.04
CA PRO A 300 -16.46 21.54 -1.08
C PRO A 300 -17.08 22.05 -2.38
N GLU A 301 -18.32 22.57 -2.32
CA GLU A 301 -19.03 23.08 -3.50
C GLU A 301 -18.36 24.30 -4.15
N ASP A 302 -17.64 25.11 -3.38
CA ASP A 302 -16.87 26.25 -3.90
C ASP A 302 -15.56 25.76 -4.57
N LEU A 303 -14.95 24.71 -4.03
CA LEU A 303 -13.68 24.13 -4.51
C LEU A 303 -13.81 23.36 -5.83
N GLN A 304 -15.01 22.82 -6.13
CA GLN A 304 -15.32 22.17 -7.42
C GLN A 304 -15.16 23.09 -8.64
N ASN A 305 -15.11 24.42 -8.44
CA ASN A 305 -14.67 25.36 -9.47
C ASN A 305 -13.19 25.71 -9.27
N ILE A 306 -12.33 25.15 -10.11
CA ILE A 306 -10.86 25.37 -10.09
C ILE A 306 -10.45 26.85 -10.04
N ASN A 307 -11.24 27.76 -10.64
CA ASN A 307 -10.96 29.19 -10.63
C ASN A 307 -11.12 29.81 -9.22
N ILE A 308 -11.96 29.24 -8.35
CA ILE A 308 -12.11 29.70 -6.96
C ILE A 308 -10.88 29.29 -6.15
N ALA A 309 -10.40 28.05 -6.31
CA ALA A 309 -9.15 27.59 -5.71
C ALA A 309 -7.94 28.43 -6.19
N ILE A 310 -7.83 28.73 -7.48
CA ILE A 310 -6.80 29.63 -8.04
C ILE A 310 -6.89 31.02 -7.44
N ASN A 311 -8.09 31.62 -7.36
CA ASN A 311 -8.28 32.97 -6.80
C ASN A 311 -7.93 33.05 -5.30
N PHE A 312 -7.99 31.94 -4.56
CA PHE A 312 -7.62 31.88 -3.14
C PHE A 312 -6.09 32.01 -2.92
N PHE A 313 -5.26 31.41 -3.79
CA PHE A 313 -3.79 31.48 -3.64
C PHE A 313 -3.07 32.47 -4.57
N LYS A 314 -3.62 32.85 -5.73
CA LYS A 314 -2.85 33.60 -6.76
C LYS A 314 -2.28 34.96 -6.31
N ASN A 315 -2.88 35.58 -5.30
CA ASN A 315 -2.48 36.88 -4.78
C ASN A 315 -1.56 36.79 -3.54
N GLN A 316 -1.15 35.59 -3.11
CA GLN A 316 -0.11 35.44 -2.09
C GLN A 316 1.25 35.88 -2.67
N PRO A 317 2.16 36.43 -1.85
CA PRO A 317 3.55 36.61 -2.27
C PRO A 317 4.17 35.24 -2.59
N LEU A 318 5.14 35.23 -3.52
CA LEU A 318 5.98 34.06 -3.72
C LEU A 318 6.92 33.89 -2.51
N ASP A 319 7.04 32.67 -2.00
CA ASP A 319 7.92 32.38 -0.85
C ASP A 319 9.41 32.50 -1.24
N PHE A 320 9.73 32.37 -2.53
CA PHE A 320 11.05 32.63 -3.12
C PHE A 320 10.97 32.91 -4.63
N LYS A 321 12.09 33.31 -5.24
CA LYS A 321 12.17 33.59 -6.68
C LYS A 321 12.05 32.30 -7.51
N PRO A 322 11.24 32.28 -8.60
CA PRO A 322 11.13 31.10 -9.46
C PRO A 322 12.50 30.57 -9.95
N GLY A 323 12.67 29.26 -9.85
CA GLY A 323 13.88 28.53 -10.25
C GLY A 323 15.04 28.54 -9.26
N THR A 324 14.94 29.19 -8.08
CA THR A 324 16.09 29.29 -7.15
C THR A 324 16.11 28.28 -6.01
N GLN A 325 14.97 27.68 -5.66
CA GLN A 325 14.83 26.70 -4.56
C GLN A 325 13.77 25.65 -4.93
N PHE A 326 13.74 24.54 -4.21
CA PHE A 326 12.66 23.55 -4.22
C PHE A 326 11.71 23.81 -3.05
N GLU A 327 10.41 23.86 -3.29
CA GLU A 327 9.39 23.77 -2.23
C GLU A 327 8.08 23.19 -2.77
N TYR A 328 7.51 22.23 -2.05
CA TYR A 328 6.47 21.34 -2.57
C TYR A 328 5.10 22.03 -2.65
N SER A 329 4.64 22.35 -3.86
CA SER A 329 3.43 23.14 -4.08
C SER A 329 2.29 22.34 -4.70
N ASN A 330 1.22 22.14 -3.93
CA ASN A 330 -0.05 21.65 -4.47
C ASN A 330 -0.72 22.70 -5.38
N SER A 331 -0.55 23.99 -5.09
CA SER A 331 -0.99 25.09 -5.95
C SER A 331 -0.36 25.01 -7.35
N GLY A 332 0.94 24.69 -7.42
CA GLY A 332 1.64 24.52 -8.70
C GLY A 332 1.05 23.42 -9.58
N TYR A 333 0.73 22.27 -8.98
CA TYR A 333 0.10 21.15 -9.69
C TYR A 333 -1.39 21.38 -10.02
N LEU A 334 -2.09 22.20 -9.25
CA LEU A 334 -3.44 22.63 -9.59
C LEU A 334 -3.43 23.53 -10.84
N LEU A 335 -2.44 24.41 -10.99
CA LEU A 335 -2.22 25.16 -12.23
C LEU A 335 -1.86 24.26 -13.42
N LEU A 336 -1.14 23.16 -13.22
CA LEU A 336 -0.92 22.17 -14.29
C LEU A 336 -2.23 21.48 -14.71
N GLY A 337 -3.09 21.10 -13.76
CA GLY A 337 -4.44 20.60 -14.05
C GLY A 337 -5.25 21.59 -14.89
N TYR A 338 -5.27 22.86 -14.48
CA TYR A 338 -5.88 23.97 -15.23
C TYR A 338 -5.31 24.08 -16.66
N ILE A 339 -3.99 24.03 -16.84
CA ILE A 339 -3.34 24.13 -18.15
C ILE A 339 -3.74 22.96 -19.07
N VAL A 340 -3.88 21.73 -18.54
CA VAL A 340 -4.41 20.59 -19.31
C VAL A 340 -5.82 20.90 -19.83
N GLU A 341 -6.70 21.50 -19.03
CA GLU A 341 -8.04 21.90 -19.50
C GLU A 341 -7.99 23.01 -20.57
N ARG A 342 -7.19 24.06 -20.32
CA ARG A 342 -7.06 25.22 -21.22
C ARG A 342 -6.47 24.85 -22.58
N VAL A 343 -5.52 23.91 -22.63
CA VAL A 343 -4.82 23.50 -23.87
C VAL A 343 -5.57 22.40 -24.62
N SER A 344 -6.21 21.46 -23.92
CA SER A 344 -6.93 20.35 -24.57
C SER A 344 -8.37 20.67 -24.96
N GLY A 345 -9.00 21.67 -24.32
CA GLY A 345 -10.43 21.93 -24.47
C GLY A 345 -11.34 20.86 -23.86
N MET A 346 -10.78 19.91 -23.10
CA MET A 346 -11.48 18.89 -22.33
C MET A 346 -11.41 19.22 -20.84
N SER A 347 -12.33 18.72 -20.00
CA SER A 347 -12.06 18.74 -18.57
C SER A 347 -10.93 17.77 -18.23
N TYR A 348 -10.22 18.04 -17.13
CA TYR A 348 -9.04 17.28 -16.69
C TYR A 348 -9.38 15.78 -16.54
N GLU A 349 -10.53 15.47 -15.93
CA GLU A 349 -11.09 14.12 -15.84
C GLU A 349 -11.19 13.43 -17.21
N ASN A 350 -11.88 14.07 -18.16
CA ASN A 350 -12.07 13.52 -19.50
C ASN A 350 -10.74 13.37 -20.25
N TYR A 351 -9.77 14.26 -20.01
CA TYR A 351 -8.44 14.14 -20.61
C TYR A 351 -7.71 12.90 -20.07
N LEU A 352 -7.65 12.71 -18.75
CA LEU A 352 -7.03 11.51 -18.16
C LEU A 352 -7.75 10.24 -18.59
N GLU A 353 -9.09 10.24 -18.52
CA GLU A 353 -9.90 9.05 -18.84
C GLU A 353 -9.70 8.59 -20.28
N LYS A 354 -9.65 9.55 -21.23
CA LYS A 354 -9.45 9.28 -22.67
C LYS A 354 -8.00 8.94 -23.05
N ASN A 355 -7.00 9.66 -22.51
CA ASN A 355 -5.61 9.57 -22.98
C ASN A 355 -4.72 8.67 -22.10
N ILE A 356 -5.16 8.30 -20.89
CA ILE A 356 -4.38 7.52 -19.93
C ILE A 356 -5.18 6.33 -19.37
N PHE A 357 -6.36 6.52 -18.77
CA PHE A 357 -7.02 5.41 -18.08
C PHE A 357 -7.59 4.34 -19.02
N LYS A 358 -8.42 4.73 -20.01
CA LYS A 358 -9.02 3.78 -20.97
C LYS A 358 -8.00 3.07 -21.86
N PRO A 359 -6.96 3.73 -22.43
CA PRO A 359 -5.96 3.06 -23.27
C PRO A 359 -5.16 1.95 -22.56
N PHE A 360 -5.09 1.97 -21.23
CA PHE A 360 -4.37 0.98 -20.42
C PHE A 360 -5.29 0.21 -19.45
N ASN A 361 -6.61 0.17 -19.73
CA ASN A 361 -7.63 -0.57 -18.98
C ASN A 361 -7.70 -0.26 -17.47
N MET A 362 -7.38 0.97 -17.06
CA MET A 362 -7.46 1.43 -15.66
C MET A 362 -8.90 1.78 -15.27
N ASN A 363 -9.79 0.78 -15.31
CA ASN A 363 -11.24 0.92 -15.17
C ASN A 363 -11.72 1.21 -13.73
N ASN A 364 -10.80 1.26 -12.76
CA ASN A 364 -11.03 1.55 -11.35
C ASN A 364 -10.19 2.76 -10.88
N THR A 365 -9.82 3.65 -11.80
CA THR A 365 -9.09 4.90 -11.54
C THR A 365 -9.89 6.08 -12.07
N GLY A 366 -9.94 7.18 -11.32
CA GLY A 366 -10.74 8.36 -11.68
C GLY A 366 -10.67 9.47 -10.65
N ILE A 367 -11.45 10.54 -10.85
CA ILE A 367 -11.60 11.63 -9.87
C ILE A 367 -12.43 11.13 -8.69
N ALA A 368 -11.98 11.43 -7.48
CA ALA A 368 -12.56 10.96 -6.23
C ALA A 368 -14.04 11.32 -6.03
N TYR A 369 -14.45 12.49 -6.53
CA TYR A 369 -15.80 13.04 -6.41
C TYR A 369 -16.33 13.54 -7.75
N MET A 370 -17.54 13.11 -8.13
CA MET A 370 -18.32 13.70 -9.21
C MET A 370 -19.45 14.53 -8.60
N GLY A 371 -19.23 15.83 -8.42
CA GLY A 371 -20.10 16.66 -7.59
C GLY A 371 -20.10 16.17 -6.15
N LYS A 372 -21.24 15.72 -5.63
CA LYS A 372 -21.35 15.12 -4.28
C LYS A 372 -21.22 13.59 -4.25
N GLN A 373 -21.00 12.94 -5.40
CA GLN A 373 -20.88 11.48 -5.47
C GLN A 373 -19.42 11.05 -5.26
N LYS A 374 -19.16 10.39 -4.12
CA LYS A 374 -17.91 9.68 -3.82
C LYS A 374 -17.77 8.43 -4.72
N MET A 375 -16.63 8.29 -5.40
CA MET A 375 -16.41 7.28 -6.45
C MET A 375 -15.61 6.02 -6.02
N TYR A 376 -15.10 6.05 -4.78
CA TYR A 376 -14.26 5.03 -4.15
C TYR A 376 -14.94 4.42 -2.91
N ASN A 377 -14.60 3.17 -2.58
CA ASN A 377 -15.37 2.31 -1.67
C ASN A 377 -14.65 1.99 -0.34
N SER A 378 -13.60 2.71 -0.01
CA SER A 378 -12.97 2.73 1.32
C SER A 378 -13.42 3.93 2.14
N ASN A 379 -13.34 3.81 3.46
CA ASN A 379 -13.44 4.92 4.41
C ASN A 379 -12.05 5.23 4.97
N GLY A 380 -11.75 6.51 5.15
CA GLY A 380 -10.45 6.97 5.63
C GLY A 380 -10.41 7.03 7.16
N TYR A 381 -9.27 6.64 7.72
CA TYR A 381 -9.03 6.65 9.16
C TYR A 381 -7.70 7.34 9.50
N GLN A 382 -7.62 7.82 10.74
CA GLN A 382 -6.38 8.23 11.39
C GLN A 382 -6.17 7.40 12.64
N GLY A 383 -4.92 7.36 13.11
CA GLY A 383 -4.51 6.55 14.24
C GLY A 383 -3.28 5.72 13.89
N TYR A 384 -2.64 5.15 14.90
CA TYR A 384 -1.57 4.17 14.69
C TYR A 384 -2.02 2.78 15.13
N LEU A 385 -2.38 2.62 16.41
CA LEU A 385 -2.99 1.39 16.94
C LEU A 385 -4.48 1.54 17.24
N ASP A 386 -4.99 2.78 17.28
CA ASP A 386 -6.41 3.10 17.29
C ASP A 386 -6.92 3.38 15.86
N VAL A 387 -8.24 3.30 15.68
CA VAL A 387 -8.92 3.53 14.39
C VAL A 387 -9.95 4.64 14.56
N ILE A 388 -9.62 5.85 14.10
CA ILE A 388 -10.51 7.02 14.19
C ILE A 388 -10.99 7.40 12.79
N PRO A 389 -12.30 7.29 12.48
CA PRO A 389 -12.83 7.67 11.17
C PRO A 389 -12.73 9.17 10.93
N VAL A 390 -12.30 9.56 9.73
CA VAL A 390 -12.23 10.96 9.29
C VAL A 390 -13.05 11.21 8.03
N SER A 391 -13.40 12.47 7.79
CA SER A 391 -14.22 12.91 6.65
C SER A 391 -13.35 13.63 5.64
N ASP A 392 -13.26 13.07 4.44
CA ASP A 392 -12.33 13.40 3.35
C ASP A 392 -12.82 14.56 2.44
N GLU A 393 -14.14 14.76 2.34
CA GLU A 393 -14.85 15.65 1.38
C GLU A 393 -14.18 17.01 1.10
N ILE A 394 -13.86 17.80 2.15
CA ILE A 394 -13.30 19.17 1.99
C ILE A 394 -11.90 19.16 1.34
N VAL A 395 -11.05 18.21 1.74
CA VAL A 395 -9.63 18.23 1.35
C VAL A 395 -9.46 17.77 -0.10
N VAL A 396 -10.33 16.88 -0.57
CA VAL A 396 -10.21 16.19 -1.86
C VAL A 396 -10.70 17.07 -3.02
N ASP A 397 -11.83 17.76 -2.86
CA ASP A 397 -12.35 18.68 -3.89
C ASP A 397 -11.38 19.85 -4.16
N GLY A 398 -10.62 20.29 -3.16
CA GLY A 398 -9.69 21.42 -3.28
C GLY A 398 -8.37 21.13 -4.00
N VAL A 399 -7.99 19.87 -4.20
CA VAL A 399 -6.66 19.48 -4.73
C VAL A 399 -6.73 18.95 -6.16
N HIS A 400 -7.54 19.59 -7.02
CA HIS A 400 -7.63 19.31 -8.46
C HIS A 400 -6.23 19.20 -9.09
N GLY A 401 -5.91 18.09 -9.76
CA GLY A 401 -4.60 17.89 -10.43
C GLY A 401 -3.40 17.72 -9.50
N ALA A 402 -3.57 17.92 -8.19
CA ALA A 402 -2.53 17.81 -7.18
C ALA A 402 -2.72 16.60 -6.25
N GLY A 403 -3.96 16.17 -6.00
CA GLY A 403 -4.25 15.13 -5.01
C GLY A 403 -5.61 14.40 -5.11
N ASN A 404 -6.43 14.67 -6.13
CA ASN A 404 -7.86 14.32 -6.14
C ASN A 404 -8.24 13.01 -6.88
N LEU A 405 -7.30 12.11 -7.18
CA LEU A 405 -7.59 10.81 -7.79
C LEU A 405 -7.83 9.69 -6.76
N TYR A 406 -8.62 8.70 -7.18
CA TYR A 406 -8.67 7.36 -6.59
C TYR A 406 -8.11 6.31 -7.56
N SER A 407 -7.63 5.17 -7.04
CA SER A 407 -7.21 4.01 -7.84
C SER A 407 -7.24 2.70 -7.04
N THR A 408 -6.83 1.60 -7.66
CA THR A 408 -6.60 0.27 -7.06
C THR A 408 -5.15 -0.17 -7.28
N THR A 409 -4.69 -1.19 -6.55
CA THR A 409 -3.33 -1.73 -6.73
C THR A 409 -3.13 -2.30 -8.13
N GLU A 410 -4.17 -2.94 -8.68
CA GLU A 410 -4.18 -3.57 -10.00
C GLU A 410 -4.11 -2.55 -11.15
N ASP A 411 -4.82 -1.43 -11.03
CA ASP A 411 -4.77 -0.34 -12.01
C ASP A 411 -3.44 0.41 -11.97
N LEU A 412 -2.90 0.68 -10.79
CA LEU A 412 -1.56 1.26 -10.64
C LEU A 412 -0.47 0.33 -11.18
N TYR A 413 -0.69 -0.99 -11.17
CA TYR A 413 0.21 -1.93 -11.83
C TYR A 413 0.13 -1.84 -13.36
N ARG A 414 -1.08 -1.74 -13.94
CA ARG A 414 -1.27 -1.44 -15.38
C ARG A 414 -0.55 -0.15 -15.79
N TRP A 415 -0.63 0.88 -14.95
CA TRP A 415 0.09 2.14 -15.12
C TRP A 415 1.62 1.96 -15.08
N SER A 416 2.16 1.20 -14.12
CA SER A 416 3.61 0.91 -14.07
C SER A 416 4.12 0.17 -15.32
N ALA A 417 3.33 -0.78 -15.84
CA ALA A 417 3.62 -1.47 -17.09
C ALA A 417 3.52 -0.52 -18.30
N ALA A 418 2.55 0.39 -18.32
CA ALA A 418 2.38 1.38 -19.38
C ALA A 418 3.58 2.35 -19.47
N LEU A 419 4.08 2.83 -18.32
CA LEU A 419 5.27 3.70 -18.23
C LEU A 419 6.55 3.04 -18.78
N SER A 420 6.58 1.71 -18.83
CA SER A 420 7.68 0.92 -19.39
C SER A 420 7.58 0.75 -20.93
N THR A 421 6.69 1.48 -21.61
CA THR A 421 6.43 1.35 -23.06
C THR A 421 6.29 2.70 -23.76
N ASP A 422 6.70 2.75 -25.04
CA ASP A 422 6.50 3.91 -25.94
C ASP A 422 5.02 4.15 -26.36
N LYS A 423 4.05 3.73 -25.53
CA LYS A 423 2.60 3.87 -25.80
C LYS A 423 1.95 5.04 -25.05
N LEU A 424 2.49 5.44 -23.89
CA LEU A 424 1.99 6.60 -23.14
C LEU A 424 2.53 7.92 -23.70
N ALA A 425 3.82 7.92 -23.98
CA ALA A 425 4.62 8.96 -24.58
C ALA A 425 5.87 8.28 -25.20
N SER A 426 6.67 9.01 -25.97
CA SER A 426 7.95 8.49 -26.49
C SER A 426 9.00 8.30 -25.38
N LYS A 427 9.98 7.42 -25.61
CA LYS A 427 11.16 7.27 -24.74
C LYS A 427 11.88 8.58 -24.41
N GLU A 428 11.93 9.56 -25.31
CA GLU A 428 12.54 10.87 -25.02
C GLU A 428 11.77 11.61 -23.93
N THR A 429 10.44 11.63 -24.03
CA THR A 429 9.55 12.19 -23.02
C THR A 429 9.57 11.40 -21.71
N MET A 430 9.66 10.07 -21.76
CA MET A 430 9.84 9.25 -20.56
C MET A 430 11.16 9.57 -19.84
N ASN A 431 12.25 9.80 -20.60
CA ASN A 431 13.52 10.25 -20.03
C ASN A 431 13.41 11.65 -19.39
N LYS A 432 12.65 12.58 -19.98
CA LYS A 432 12.34 13.87 -19.33
C LYS A 432 11.61 13.66 -18.00
N ILE A 433 10.52 12.90 -18.01
CA ILE A 433 9.66 12.69 -16.82
C ILE A 433 10.45 12.13 -15.62
N PHE A 434 11.39 11.22 -15.88
CA PHE A 434 12.24 10.58 -14.87
C PHE A 434 13.63 11.24 -14.69
N SER A 435 13.87 12.42 -15.26
CA SER A 435 15.16 13.13 -15.10
C SER A 435 15.31 13.74 -13.71
N LYS A 436 16.56 13.74 -13.19
CA LYS A 436 16.91 14.37 -11.92
C LYS A 436 17.11 15.88 -12.08
N TYR A 437 16.02 16.66 -12.05
CA TYR A 437 16.11 18.11 -12.28
C TYR A 437 16.59 18.91 -11.05
N VAL A 438 16.04 18.61 -9.87
CA VAL A 438 16.24 19.42 -8.66
C VAL A 438 16.39 18.50 -7.45
N GLU A 439 17.43 18.69 -6.63
CA GLU A 439 17.55 17.96 -5.36
C GLU A 439 16.53 18.51 -4.35
N MET A 440 15.72 17.66 -3.74
CA MET A 440 14.60 18.07 -2.88
C MET A 440 15.06 18.69 -1.56
N ALA A 441 16.21 18.25 -1.06
CA ALA A 441 16.90 18.83 0.09
C ALA A 441 18.41 18.63 -0.11
N LYS A 442 19.21 19.61 0.32
CA LYS A 442 20.67 19.60 0.15
C LYS A 442 21.31 18.32 0.70
N ASP A 443 22.15 17.69 -0.12
CA ASP A 443 22.90 16.45 0.18
C ASP A 443 22.00 15.22 0.50
N SER A 444 20.69 15.26 0.17
CA SER A 444 19.76 14.17 0.44
C SER A 444 19.84 13.01 -0.57
N GLY A 445 20.38 13.25 -1.77
CA GLY A 445 20.41 12.29 -2.87
C GLY A 445 19.05 12.02 -3.54
N ILE A 446 17.97 12.66 -3.06
CA ILE A 446 16.61 12.53 -3.61
C ILE A 446 16.33 13.73 -4.51
N TYR A 447 16.05 13.46 -5.78
CA TYR A 447 15.75 14.47 -6.79
C TYR A 447 14.29 14.41 -7.22
N TYR A 448 13.71 15.55 -7.60
CA TYR A 448 12.39 15.60 -8.23
C TYR A 448 12.52 15.65 -9.76
N GLY A 449 11.76 14.78 -10.43
CA GLY A 449 11.50 14.78 -11.86
C GLY A 449 10.23 15.55 -12.19
N TYR A 450 9.43 15.07 -13.14
CA TYR A 450 8.10 15.62 -13.41
C TYR A 450 7.02 14.75 -12.75
N GLY A 451 6.64 15.11 -11.53
CA GLY A 451 5.64 14.36 -10.74
C GLY A 451 6.17 13.06 -10.13
N TRP A 452 7.50 12.92 -10.03
CA TRP A 452 8.22 11.75 -9.55
C TRP A 452 9.40 12.14 -8.68
N MET A 453 9.73 11.32 -7.69
CA MET A 453 10.97 11.35 -6.92
C MET A 453 11.93 10.30 -7.49
N VAL A 454 13.21 10.62 -7.57
CA VAL A 454 14.26 9.78 -8.18
C VAL A 454 15.49 9.78 -7.27
N ALA A 455 15.86 8.60 -6.76
CA ALA A 455 16.95 8.43 -5.81
C ALA A 455 17.78 7.17 -6.13
N ASP A 456 19.07 7.18 -5.77
CA ASP A 456 19.91 5.98 -5.78
C ASP A 456 20.12 5.54 -4.33
N GLY A 457 19.56 4.39 -3.95
CA GLY A 457 19.58 3.89 -2.58
C GLY A 457 20.16 2.49 -2.44
N ASN A 458 20.27 2.01 -1.20
CA ASN A 458 20.84 0.69 -0.87
C ASN A 458 20.22 -0.49 -1.64
N ASN A 459 18.98 -0.35 -2.10
CA ASN A 459 18.24 -1.40 -2.81
C ASN A 459 18.25 -1.24 -4.34
N GLY A 460 18.77 -0.13 -4.89
CA GLY A 460 18.83 0.14 -6.33
C GLY A 460 18.47 1.58 -6.71
N HIS A 461 18.28 1.80 -8.00
CA HIS A 461 17.78 3.05 -8.57
C HIS A 461 16.26 3.11 -8.44
N GLN A 462 15.77 3.99 -7.57
CA GLN A 462 14.37 4.08 -7.19
C GLN A 462 13.70 5.29 -7.85
N ILE A 463 12.66 5.03 -8.65
CA ILE A 463 11.70 6.03 -9.14
C ILE A 463 10.40 5.82 -8.36
N PHE A 464 9.90 6.83 -7.66
CA PHE A 464 8.77 6.65 -6.73
C PHE A 464 7.94 7.94 -6.55
N HIS A 465 6.72 7.82 -6.03
CA HIS A 465 6.00 8.99 -5.50
C HIS A 465 4.99 8.58 -4.43
N GLY A 466 5.15 9.10 -3.22
CA GLY A 466 4.20 8.92 -2.12
C GLY A 466 2.94 9.80 -2.26
N GLY A 467 1.83 9.36 -1.70
CA GLY A 467 0.57 10.08 -1.63
C GLY A 467 0.04 10.15 -0.20
N ASN A 468 -0.28 11.36 0.27
CA ASN A 468 -1.04 11.56 1.52
C ASN A 468 -2.25 12.44 1.24
N VAL A 469 -3.36 12.14 1.90
CA VAL A 469 -4.58 12.97 2.00
C VAL A 469 -5.32 12.57 3.29
N LEU A 470 -6.32 13.32 3.72
CA LEU A 470 -6.95 13.12 5.02
C LEU A 470 -7.59 11.73 5.15
N GLY A 471 -6.94 10.86 5.94
CA GLY A 471 -7.35 9.47 6.15
C GLY A 471 -6.75 8.43 5.21
N TYR A 472 -5.79 8.80 4.35
CA TYR A 472 -5.16 7.88 3.40
C TYR A 472 -3.67 8.16 3.20
N THR A 473 -2.91 7.08 3.04
CA THR A 473 -1.51 7.11 2.60
C THR A 473 -1.34 6.11 1.46
N SER A 474 -0.42 6.37 0.55
CA SER A 474 -0.15 5.53 -0.61
C SER A 474 1.29 5.71 -1.08
N ASP A 475 1.81 4.71 -1.79
CA ASP A 475 3.12 4.76 -2.42
C ASP A 475 3.13 3.92 -3.70
N ILE A 476 3.93 4.35 -4.66
CA ILE A 476 4.33 3.57 -5.83
C ILE A 476 5.83 3.74 -6.02
N ALA A 477 6.56 2.63 -6.07
CA ALA A 477 8.01 2.62 -6.20
C ALA A 477 8.50 1.55 -7.19
N PHE A 478 9.36 1.98 -8.10
CA PHE A 478 10.04 1.14 -9.09
C PHE A 478 11.54 1.13 -8.79
N TYR A 479 12.10 -0.05 -8.49
CA TYR A 479 13.55 -0.25 -8.45
C TYR A 479 13.97 -0.75 -9.83
N THR A 480 14.26 0.17 -10.76
CA THR A 480 14.30 -0.13 -12.20
C THR A 480 15.46 -1.06 -12.58
N ASP A 481 16.62 -0.85 -11.97
CA ASP A 481 17.81 -1.72 -12.09
C ASP A 481 17.66 -3.08 -11.38
N LYS A 482 16.52 -3.30 -10.71
CA LYS A 482 16.12 -4.56 -10.08
C LYS A 482 14.81 -5.13 -10.62
N GLY A 483 14.11 -4.44 -11.53
CA GLY A 483 12.80 -4.85 -12.04
C GLY A 483 11.72 -5.02 -10.96
N ILE A 484 11.83 -4.37 -9.80
CA ILE A 484 10.83 -4.50 -8.72
C ILE A 484 9.82 -3.35 -8.80
N THR A 485 8.53 -3.68 -8.77
CA THR A 485 7.44 -2.70 -8.54
C THR A 485 6.78 -3.00 -7.20
N ILE A 486 6.60 -1.96 -6.37
CA ILE A 486 5.84 -1.99 -5.12
C ILE A 486 4.76 -0.92 -5.21
N ILE A 487 3.51 -1.29 -4.91
CA ILE A 487 2.36 -0.40 -4.81
C ILE A 487 1.67 -0.68 -3.48
N ILE A 488 1.46 0.35 -2.66
CA ILE A 488 0.77 0.26 -1.39
C ILE A 488 -0.32 1.33 -1.36
N LEU A 489 -1.54 0.94 -1.00
CA LEU A 489 -2.67 1.84 -0.77
C LEU A 489 -3.23 1.59 0.63
N THR A 490 -3.15 2.55 1.55
CA THR A 490 -3.74 2.46 2.89
C THR A 490 -4.89 3.43 3.06
N ASN A 491 -5.95 2.97 3.73
CA ASN A 491 -7.00 3.83 4.27
C ASN A 491 -6.71 4.29 5.70
N ASN A 492 -5.43 4.31 6.08
CA ASN A 492 -4.90 5.04 7.23
C ASN A 492 -4.06 6.21 6.71
N GLY A 493 -4.28 7.42 7.23
CA GLY A 493 -3.58 8.65 6.85
C GLY A 493 -2.37 8.95 7.74
N TYR A 494 -1.31 9.49 7.13
CA TYR A 494 0.02 9.67 7.75
C TYR A 494 0.69 8.36 8.20
N TYR A 495 0.37 7.24 7.53
CA TYR A 495 1.04 5.97 7.78
C TYR A 495 2.53 6.04 7.36
N SER A 496 3.43 5.45 8.15
CA SER A 496 4.88 5.46 7.87
C SER A 496 5.23 4.53 6.70
N ILE A 497 5.08 5.03 5.48
CA ILE A 497 5.11 4.22 4.25
C ILE A 497 6.53 3.90 3.77
N ASN A 498 7.50 4.80 3.97
CA ASN A 498 8.87 4.62 3.47
C ASN A 498 9.59 3.39 4.11
N PRO A 499 9.50 3.14 5.43
CA PRO A 499 10.00 1.90 6.03
C PRO A 499 9.33 0.63 5.49
N LEU A 500 8.04 0.72 5.14
CA LEU A 500 7.30 -0.40 4.54
C LEU A 500 7.84 -0.73 3.15
N THR A 501 7.94 0.23 2.23
CA THR A 501 8.50 0.04 0.89
C THR A 501 9.96 -0.44 0.92
N TYR A 502 10.76 0.05 1.87
CA TYR A 502 12.13 -0.42 2.07
C TYR A 502 12.19 -1.88 2.54
N ASN A 503 11.37 -2.28 3.52
CA ASN A 503 11.38 -3.66 4.00
C ASN A 503 10.77 -4.65 2.99
N LEU A 504 9.75 -4.26 2.23
CA LEU A 504 9.18 -5.09 1.16
C LEU A 504 10.20 -5.30 0.03
N SER A 505 10.94 -4.28 -0.39
CA SER A 505 12.02 -4.43 -1.37
C SER A 505 13.17 -5.28 -0.83
N ASN A 506 13.53 -5.16 0.46
CA ASN A 506 14.48 -6.06 1.11
C ASN A 506 14.04 -7.54 1.05
N ILE A 507 12.75 -7.84 1.27
CA ILE A 507 12.21 -9.20 1.19
C ILE A 507 12.35 -9.77 -0.23
N VAL A 508 12.05 -8.98 -1.27
CA VAL A 508 12.16 -9.39 -2.69
C VAL A 508 13.63 -9.61 -3.09
N LEU A 509 14.54 -8.74 -2.64
CA LEU A 509 15.98 -8.88 -2.88
C LEU A 509 16.61 -10.05 -2.10
N GLY A 510 15.96 -10.51 -1.03
CA GLY A 510 16.52 -11.52 -0.12
C GLY A 510 17.49 -10.94 0.92
N ASN A 511 17.49 -9.61 1.10
CA ASN A 511 18.26 -8.90 2.11
C ASN A 511 17.79 -9.28 3.53
N ARG A 512 18.55 -8.85 4.55
CA ARG A 512 18.02 -8.84 5.93
C ARG A 512 16.86 -7.85 6.02
N TYR A 513 15.77 -8.30 6.64
CA TYR A 513 14.62 -7.49 7.01
C TYR A 513 14.10 -7.97 8.37
N ASP A 514 13.18 -7.20 8.94
CA ASP A 514 12.87 -7.28 10.36
C ASP A 514 11.37 -7.49 10.57
N MET A 515 10.98 -8.66 11.07
CA MET A 515 9.57 -8.94 11.35
C MET A 515 8.98 -7.91 12.33
N PRO A 516 7.82 -7.28 11.99
CA PRO A 516 7.10 -6.36 12.87
C PRO A 516 6.81 -6.94 14.24
N LYS A 517 6.74 -6.06 15.25
CA LYS A 517 6.55 -6.44 16.66
C LYS A 517 5.42 -5.61 17.24
N ALA A 518 4.38 -6.27 17.74
CA ALA A 518 3.30 -5.58 18.45
C ALA A 518 3.89 -4.88 19.69
N ARG A 519 3.66 -3.57 19.80
CA ARG A 519 4.01 -2.79 20.99
C ARG A 519 3.33 -3.38 22.23
N LYS A 520 4.02 -3.38 23.36
CA LYS A 520 3.55 -4.07 24.57
C LYS A 520 3.30 -3.09 25.70
N VAL A 521 2.02 -2.93 26.06
CA VAL A 521 1.65 -2.21 27.27
C VAL A 521 2.11 -3.01 28.50
N ILE A 522 2.93 -2.40 29.35
CA ILE A 522 3.24 -2.90 30.69
C ILE A 522 2.43 -2.14 31.74
N ASN A 523 2.10 -2.79 32.85
CA ASN A 523 1.48 -2.10 33.98
C ASN A 523 2.56 -1.51 34.89
N ILE A 524 2.48 -0.22 35.18
CA ILE A 524 3.32 0.48 36.17
C ILE A 524 2.43 0.86 37.35
N ASP A 525 2.94 0.76 38.58
CA ASP A 525 2.19 1.20 39.76
C ASP A 525 1.89 2.72 39.68
N SER A 526 0.65 3.10 39.97
CA SER A 526 0.18 4.48 39.91
C SER A 526 1.03 5.46 40.73
N SER A 527 1.60 5.03 41.86
CA SER A 527 2.51 5.85 42.67
C SER A 527 3.85 6.11 41.96
N ALA A 528 4.34 5.16 41.17
CA ALA A 528 5.57 5.28 40.39
C ALA A 528 5.40 6.11 39.10
N LEU A 529 4.17 6.30 38.61
CA LEU A 529 3.87 7.18 37.48
C LEU A 529 3.90 8.66 37.84
N SER A 530 3.55 9.03 39.07
CA SER A 530 3.42 10.43 39.50
C SER A 530 4.67 11.30 39.34
N LYS A 531 5.87 10.71 39.23
CA LYS A 531 7.12 11.46 38.95
C LYS A 531 7.23 11.98 37.51
N TYR A 532 6.55 11.32 36.56
CA TYR A 532 6.50 11.72 35.15
C TYR A 532 5.50 12.86 34.91
N ALA A 533 4.50 13.00 35.78
CA ALA A 533 3.60 14.14 35.76
C ALA A 533 4.35 15.45 36.06
N GLY A 534 3.91 16.54 35.42
CA GLY A 534 4.58 17.84 35.43
C GLY A 534 4.54 18.50 34.06
N LYS A 535 5.30 19.58 33.90
CA LYS A 535 5.29 20.40 32.69
C LYS A 535 6.65 20.40 32.01
N TYR A 536 6.65 20.28 30.68
CA TYR A 536 7.85 20.19 29.87
C TYR A 536 7.83 21.32 28.83
N GLY A 537 8.89 22.12 28.77
CA GLY A 537 8.95 23.28 27.88
C GLY A 537 9.40 22.88 26.47
N ILE A 538 8.68 23.34 25.43
CA ILE A 538 9.17 23.24 24.05
C ILE A 538 9.69 24.62 23.62
N GLU A 539 10.92 24.68 23.12
CA GLU A 539 11.55 25.95 22.79
C GLU A 539 10.71 26.76 21.78
N ASN A 540 10.47 28.04 22.11
CA ASN A 540 9.68 29.00 21.34
C ASN A 540 8.23 28.60 21.03
N SER A 541 7.72 27.47 21.56
CA SER A 541 6.55 26.77 21.01
C SER A 541 5.52 26.31 22.07
N GLY A 542 5.59 26.84 23.28
CA GLY A 542 4.67 26.49 24.37
C GLY A 542 5.16 25.34 25.22
N ASN A 543 4.24 24.55 25.78
CA ASN A 543 4.57 23.51 26.76
C ASN A 543 3.70 22.27 26.58
N ILE A 544 4.26 21.13 26.97
CA ILE A 544 3.56 19.85 27.11
C ILE A 544 3.25 19.66 28.60
N LEU A 545 2.01 19.28 28.89
CA LEU A 545 1.55 18.91 30.21
C LEU A 545 1.36 17.39 30.26
N ILE A 546 2.08 16.74 31.17
CA ILE A 546 1.89 15.33 31.52
C ILE A 546 1.12 15.24 32.83
N THR A 547 -0.01 14.52 32.84
CA THR A 547 -0.81 14.30 34.05
C THR A 547 -0.91 12.81 34.38
N ASN A 548 -1.04 12.47 35.68
CA ASN A 548 -1.40 11.13 36.15
C ASN A 548 -2.86 11.16 36.61
N GLU A 549 -3.75 10.49 35.86
CA GLU A 549 -5.17 10.40 36.15
C GLU A 549 -5.58 8.92 36.23
N GLY A 550 -6.09 8.50 37.40
CA GLY A 550 -6.52 7.12 37.63
C GLY A 550 -5.42 6.05 37.64
N GLY A 551 -4.14 6.42 37.53
CA GLY A 551 -3.03 5.49 37.29
C GLY A 551 -2.65 5.34 35.81
N HIS A 552 -3.12 6.25 34.95
CA HIS A 552 -2.74 6.37 33.55
C HIS A 552 -2.05 7.72 33.34
N LEU A 553 -1.00 7.76 32.52
CA LEU A 553 -0.40 9.02 32.09
C LEU A 553 -1.13 9.58 30.87
N TYR A 554 -1.26 10.90 30.81
CA TYR A 554 -1.82 11.60 29.66
C TYR A 554 -0.89 12.72 29.19
N TYR A 555 -0.75 12.82 27.87
CA TYR A 555 -0.11 13.92 27.14
C TYR A 555 -1.17 14.95 26.74
N SER A 556 -0.86 16.23 26.90
CA SER A 556 -1.64 17.36 26.37
C SER A 556 -0.77 18.58 26.10
N SER A 557 -1.19 19.42 25.17
CA SER A 557 -0.64 20.76 24.96
C SER A 557 -1.27 21.75 25.95
N ASP A 558 -0.51 22.73 26.43
CA ASP A 558 -1.01 23.86 27.24
C ASP A 558 -2.24 24.58 26.64
N ALA A 559 -2.39 24.54 25.31
CA ALA A 559 -3.46 25.20 24.58
C ALA A 559 -4.73 24.34 24.39
N ASP A 560 -4.63 23.02 24.59
CA ASP A 560 -5.64 22.07 24.15
C ASP A 560 -6.37 21.38 25.30
N SER A 561 -7.69 21.25 25.17
CA SER A 561 -8.53 20.51 26.13
C SER A 561 -8.59 19.00 25.87
N ILE A 562 -7.80 18.50 24.92
CA ILE A 562 -7.72 17.09 24.52
C ILE A 562 -6.48 16.47 25.17
N LYS A 563 -6.68 15.28 25.75
CA LYS A 563 -5.64 14.45 26.38
C LYS A 563 -5.51 13.14 25.62
N TYR A 564 -4.27 12.69 25.41
CA TYR A 564 -3.95 11.42 24.77
C TYR A 564 -3.23 10.52 25.78
N GLU A 565 -3.69 9.28 25.95
CA GLU A 565 -3.10 8.36 26.92
C GLU A 565 -1.69 7.90 26.47
N LEU A 566 -0.75 7.89 27.41
CA LEU A 566 0.62 7.39 27.23
C LEU A 566 0.73 5.99 27.79
N TYR A 567 0.95 5.02 26.90
CA TYR A 567 1.01 3.61 27.24
C TYR A 567 2.46 3.22 27.55
N ALA A 568 2.72 2.71 28.75
CA ALA A 568 4.07 2.29 29.15
C ALA A 568 4.51 1.05 28.36
N GLU A 569 5.75 1.04 27.86
CA GLU A 569 6.43 -0.12 27.26
C GLU A 569 7.74 -0.47 27.98
N GLY A 570 8.36 0.51 28.64
CA GLY A 570 9.45 0.36 29.59
C GLY A 570 9.15 1.06 30.91
N SER A 571 10.12 1.12 31.84
CA SER A 571 9.93 1.78 33.15
C SER A 571 9.66 3.29 33.06
N ASP A 572 10.02 3.84 31.91
CA ASP A 572 10.39 5.21 31.55
C ASP A 572 10.14 5.48 30.05
N LYS A 573 9.88 4.44 29.26
CA LYS A 573 9.52 4.51 27.83
C LYS A 573 8.02 4.29 27.68
N PHE A 574 7.36 5.21 27.01
CA PHE A 574 5.93 5.22 26.72
C PHE A 574 5.70 5.40 25.22
N PHE A 575 4.49 5.11 24.74
CA PHE A 575 4.10 5.36 23.35
C PHE A 575 2.64 5.83 23.26
N LEU A 576 2.33 6.49 22.15
CA LEU A 576 0.97 6.90 21.77
C LEU A 576 0.31 5.81 20.90
N ARG A 577 -1.00 5.61 21.05
CA ARG A 577 -1.81 4.79 20.12
C ARG A 577 -2.44 5.59 18.98
N ILE A 578 -2.57 6.90 19.16
CA ILE A 578 -3.13 7.85 18.19
C ILE A 578 -2.15 8.18 17.04
N LEU A 579 -0.85 8.04 17.26
CA LEU A 579 0.19 8.25 16.27
C LEU A 579 1.40 7.37 16.59
N ASP A 580 2.21 6.99 15.60
CA ASP A 580 3.43 6.22 15.83
C ASP A 580 4.49 7.14 16.44
N GLY A 581 4.55 7.12 17.76
CA GLY A 581 5.39 8.02 18.54
C GLY A 581 5.71 7.47 19.92
N ASP A 582 6.99 7.56 20.24
CA ASP A 582 7.64 7.17 21.49
C ASP A 582 7.97 8.40 22.33
N ILE A 583 7.84 8.25 23.65
CA ILE A 583 8.29 9.22 24.64
C ILE A 583 9.20 8.48 25.63
N THR A 584 10.41 8.97 25.86
CA THR A 584 11.35 8.39 26.84
C THR A 584 11.71 9.45 27.87
N PHE A 585 11.40 9.22 29.14
CA PHE A 585 11.63 10.17 30.22
C PHE A 585 13.04 10.09 30.81
N ASP A 586 13.78 11.19 30.69
CA ASP A 586 15.12 11.35 31.27
C ASP A 586 15.08 11.38 32.79
N LYS A 587 16.09 10.73 33.40
CA LYS A 587 16.23 10.69 34.85
C LYS A 587 17.66 10.98 35.28
N ASN A 588 17.81 11.78 36.33
CA ASN A 588 19.09 12.01 36.97
C ASN A 588 19.56 10.81 37.82
N SER A 589 20.74 10.92 38.44
CA SER A 589 21.30 9.93 39.37
C SER A 589 20.43 9.63 40.61
N GLN A 590 19.41 10.44 40.88
CA GLN A 590 18.47 10.34 41.99
C GLN A 590 17.13 9.71 41.54
N ASN A 591 17.00 9.30 40.27
CA ASN A 591 15.78 8.74 39.65
C ASN A 591 14.60 9.75 39.56
N GLU A 592 14.92 11.05 39.70
CA GLU A 592 14.01 12.17 39.47
C GLU A 592 13.97 12.48 37.98
N VAL A 593 12.79 12.84 37.46
CA VAL A 593 12.57 13.07 36.02
C VAL A 593 12.98 14.50 35.66
N THR A 594 13.90 14.65 34.69
CA THR A 594 14.48 15.94 34.30
C THR A 594 14.04 16.45 32.93
N GLY A 595 13.49 15.57 32.09
CA GLY A 595 13.07 15.89 30.72
C GLY A 595 12.44 14.68 30.04
N MET A 596 12.22 14.79 28.73
CA MET A 596 11.91 13.64 27.88
C MET A 596 12.32 13.86 26.43
N ASP A 597 12.77 12.78 25.79
CA ASP A 597 12.87 12.67 24.34
C ASP A 597 11.51 12.24 23.74
N ILE A 598 11.08 12.93 22.68
CA ILE A 598 9.90 12.62 21.88
C ILE A 598 10.35 12.24 20.47
N TYR A 599 9.99 11.04 20.02
CA TYR A 599 10.37 10.52 18.71
C TYR A 599 9.16 9.96 17.99
N ALA A 600 8.78 10.55 16.85
CA ALA A 600 7.60 10.14 16.08
C ALA A 600 7.93 10.11 14.58
N PRO A 601 8.39 8.96 14.05
CA PRO A 601 9.07 8.89 12.77
C PRO A 601 8.17 9.18 11.56
N GLY A 602 6.87 8.90 11.65
CA GLY A 602 5.90 9.21 10.57
C GLY A 602 5.83 10.70 10.19
N TYR A 603 6.32 11.59 11.07
CA TYR A 603 6.37 13.03 10.88
C TYR A 603 7.80 13.60 10.89
N GLY A 604 8.83 12.73 10.94
CA GLY A 604 10.24 13.14 11.07
C GLY A 604 10.62 13.78 12.41
N MET A 605 9.79 13.64 13.45
CA MET A 605 9.94 14.37 14.71
C MET A 605 10.92 13.67 15.64
N GLN A 606 11.96 14.38 16.08
CA GLN A 606 12.87 13.99 17.17
C GLN A 606 13.21 15.24 17.99
N ASN A 607 12.55 15.43 19.12
CA ASN A 607 12.67 16.62 19.97
C ASN A 607 12.97 16.23 21.43
N HIS A 608 13.90 16.94 22.07
CA HIS A 608 14.15 16.85 23.51
C HIS A 608 13.46 18.02 24.23
N VAL A 609 12.84 17.78 25.39
CA VAL A 609 12.18 18.83 26.19
C VAL A 609 12.51 18.72 27.68
N GLU A 610 12.98 19.81 28.27
CA GLU A 610 13.30 19.88 29.71
C GLU A 610 12.03 19.98 30.57
N LYS A 611 12.06 19.39 31.76
CA LYS A 611 10.99 19.50 32.76
C LYS A 611 11.12 20.81 33.53
N ILE A 612 10.10 21.66 33.42
CA ILE A 612 10.05 23.03 33.98
C ILE A 612 9.17 23.17 35.23
N ASN A 613 8.42 22.13 35.62
CA ASN A 613 7.91 21.87 36.98
C ASN A 613 7.52 20.39 37.16
#